data_AF-A0AAJ2X2T2-F1
#
_entry.id   AF-A0AAJ2X2T2-F1
#
_cell.length_a   1.000
_cell.length_b   1.000
_cell.length_c   1.000
_cell.angle_alpha   90.00
_cell.angle_beta   90.00
_cell.angle_gamma   90.00
#
_symmetry.space_group_name_H-M   'P 1'
#
loop_
_entity.id
_entity.type
_entity.pdbx_description
1 polymer ?
#
loop_
_entity_poly.entity_id
_entity_poly.type
_entity_poly.pdbx_seq_one_letter_code
_entity_poly.pdbx_strand_id
1 'polypeptide(L)'
;MTDQICQVLTDRQKVTYCQSIKVSPQQVVRGILGHICSVGLSRYDDRLSKHLFDPTSDLLHEVRLSYWVYPYAGRTVIRDFALGNSATGNSSAMYLLKSYPVAFAMGWNKEFLFDKWQPQNFDQYANVGPTDEVDLPLDFVGLPGQLWPEHVQGNHYAAMHDGGAFIARERDPRKALRK
;
A
#
# COMPACT_ATOMS: atom_id res chain seq x y z
N MET A 1 -19.94 -32.21 15.03
CA MET A 1 -20.24 -31.55 13.73
C MET A 1 -19.21 -30.44 13.54
N THR A 2 -17.93 -30.80 13.51
CA THR A 2 -16.83 -29.84 13.85
C THR A 2 -15.56 -30.14 13.05
N ASP A 3 -15.23 -31.41 12.80
CA ASP A 3 -13.99 -31.77 12.10
C ASP A 3 -14.01 -31.47 10.59
N GLN A 4 -15.17 -31.59 9.94
CA GLN A 4 -15.32 -31.27 8.52
C GLN A 4 -15.15 -29.77 8.23
N ILE A 5 -15.60 -28.91 9.13
CA ILE A 5 -15.44 -27.45 9.01
C ILE A 5 -13.97 -27.08 9.21
N CYS A 6 -13.30 -27.66 10.22
CA CYS A 6 -11.87 -27.48 10.42
C CYS A 6 -11.07 -27.98 9.20
N GLN A 7 -11.41 -29.12 8.61
CA GLN A 7 -10.75 -29.63 7.41
C GLN A 7 -10.89 -28.70 6.21
N VAL A 8 -12.07 -28.11 5.99
CA VAL A 8 -12.31 -27.14 4.92
C VAL A 8 -11.56 -25.82 5.16
N LEU A 9 -11.47 -25.37 6.41
CA LEU A 9 -10.71 -24.16 6.77
C LEU A 9 -9.18 -24.37 6.75
N THR A 10 -8.72 -25.61 6.96
CA THR A 10 -7.29 -25.96 6.91
C THR A 10 -6.79 -26.09 5.48
N ASP A 11 -7.65 -26.52 4.56
CA ASP A 11 -7.36 -26.59 3.13
C ASP A 11 -7.48 -25.21 2.48
N ARG A 12 -6.41 -24.41 2.61
CA ARG A 12 -6.33 -23.06 2.04
C ARG A 12 -6.65 -23.04 0.53
N GLN A 13 -6.47 -24.13 -0.20
CA GLN A 13 -6.83 -24.16 -1.64
C GLN A 13 -8.34 -24.15 -1.90
N LYS A 14 -9.19 -24.58 -0.95
CA LYS A 14 -10.65 -24.69 -1.16
C LYS A 14 -11.46 -23.44 -0.80
N VAL A 15 -10.88 -22.49 -0.06
CA VAL A 15 -11.56 -21.26 0.41
C VAL A 15 -10.86 -19.99 -0.07
N THR A 16 -9.84 -20.11 -0.93
CA THR A 16 -9.16 -18.93 -1.47
C THR A 16 -9.93 -18.38 -2.66
N TYR A 17 -10.79 -17.39 -2.40
CA TYR A 17 -11.18 -16.43 -3.42
C TYR A 17 -9.93 -15.61 -3.75
N CYS A 18 -9.14 -16.08 -4.73
CA CYS A 18 -8.11 -15.28 -5.39
C CYS A 18 -8.65 -14.91 -6.77
N GLN A 19 -8.61 -13.63 -7.13
CA GLN A 19 -8.94 -13.17 -8.48
C GLN A 19 -7.74 -12.43 -9.04
N SER A 20 -7.47 -12.55 -10.32
CA SER A 20 -6.46 -11.74 -10.99
C SER A 20 -7.10 -10.58 -11.75
N ILE A 21 -6.41 -9.44 -11.78
CA ILE A 21 -6.73 -8.33 -12.66
C ILE A 21 -5.52 -8.02 -13.55
N LYS A 22 -5.76 -7.68 -14.80
CA LYS A 22 -4.70 -7.24 -15.70
C LYS A 22 -4.29 -5.81 -15.36
N VAL A 23 -3.00 -5.59 -15.16
CA VAL A 23 -2.43 -4.28 -14.87
C VAL A 23 -1.09 -4.12 -15.57
N SER A 24 -0.71 -2.87 -15.84
CA SER A 24 0.67 -2.53 -16.21
C SER A 24 1.43 -2.04 -14.97
N PRO A 25 2.34 -2.84 -14.39
CA PRO A 25 3.03 -2.53 -13.13
C PRO A 25 3.67 -1.14 -13.08
N GLN A 26 4.36 -0.78 -14.17
CA GLN A 26 5.06 0.50 -14.31
C GLN A 26 4.09 1.69 -14.38
N GLN A 27 2.89 1.50 -14.94
CA GLN A 27 1.85 2.54 -14.95
C GLN A 27 1.19 2.68 -13.57
N VAL A 28 0.97 1.56 -12.88
CA VAL A 28 0.40 1.56 -11.52
C VAL A 28 1.32 2.32 -10.55
N VAL A 29 2.61 2.00 -10.52
CA VAL A 29 3.56 2.66 -9.61
C VAL A 29 3.66 4.17 -9.90
N ARG A 30 3.67 4.58 -11.18
CA ARG A 30 3.68 6.00 -11.59
C ARG A 30 2.37 6.70 -11.23
N GLY A 31 1.24 6.05 -11.44
CA GLY A 31 -0.07 6.58 -11.04
C GLY A 31 -0.15 6.81 -9.54
N ILE A 32 0.36 5.87 -8.73
CA ILE A 32 0.43 5.99 -7.27
C ILE A 32 1.38 7.12 -6.87
N LEU A 33 2.57 7.17 -7.46
CA LEU A 33 3.52 8.25 -7.20
C LEU A 33 2.93 9.62 -7.53
N GLY A 34 2.25 9.76 -8.67
CA GLY A 34 1.62 11.01 -9.09
C GLY A 34 0.53 11.46 -8.11
N HIS A 35 -0.31 10.53 -7.66
CA HIS A 35 -1.28 10.80 -6.60
C HIS A 35 -0.61 11.26 -5.32
N ILE A 36 0.46 10.60 -4.90
CA ILE A 36 1.14 10.96 -3.67
C ILE A 36 1.78 12.34 -3.81
N CYS A 37 2.52 12.60 -4.90
CA CYS A 37 3.15 13.88 -5.23
C CYS A 37 2.15 15.06 -5.26
N SER A 38 0.88 14.82 -5.56
CA SER A 38 -0.17 15.85 -5.53
C SER A 38 -0.64 16.28 -4.12
N VAL A 39 -0.34 15.49 -3.08
CA VAL A 39 -0.81 15.77 -1.70
C VAL A 39 0.14 16.68 -0.93
N GLY A 40 -0.22 17.95 -0.74
CA GLY A 40 0.51 18.92 0.08
C GLY A 40 1.07 20.09 -0.73
N LEU A 41 1.26 21.24 -0.08
CA LEU A 41 1.74 22.47 -0.73
C LEU A 41 3.27 22.52 -0.78
N SER A 42 3.83 22.93 -1.93
CA SER A 42 5.28 23.13 -2.13
C SER A 42 6.16 21.90 -1.83
N ARG A 43 5.65 20.70 -2.14
CA ARG A 43 6.35 19.41 -1.94
C ARG A 43 6.75 18.73 -3.24
N TYR A 44 7.08 19.56 -4.24
CA TYR A 44 7.70 19.08 -5.46
C TYR A 44 9.12 18.58 -5.12
N ASP A 45 9.41 17.33 -5.46
CA ASP A 45 10.72 16.71 -5.29
C ASP A 45 11.20 16.29 -6.67
N ASP A 46 12.27 16.93 -7.15
CA ASP A 46 12.88 16.66 -8.46
C ASP A 46 13.31 15.20 -8.64
N ARG A 47 13.73 14.53 -7.55
CA ARG A 47 14.15 13.14 -7.62
C ARG A 47 12.96 12.25 -7.91
N LEU A 48 11.88 12.44 -7.15
CA LEU A 48 10.64 11.67 -7.33
C LEU A 48 9.92 12.04 -8.64
N SER A 49 9.88 13.32 -9.00
CA SER A 49 9.20 13.79 -10.21
C SER A 49 9.83 13.26 -11.48
N LYS A 50 11.15 13.00 -11.48
CA LYS A 50 11.83 12.35 -12.62
C LYS A 50 11.14 11.04 -13.02
N HIS A 51 10.74 10.23 -12.04
CA HIS A 51 10.08 8.94 -12.31
C HIS A 51 8.68 9.09 -12.93
N LEU A 52 8.05 10.26 -12.83
CA LEU A 52 6.74 10.54 -13.46
C LEU A 52 6.88 10.87 -14.95
N PHE A 53 7.96 11.56 -15.33
CA PHE A 53 8.13 12.09 -16.68
C PHE A 53 9.11 11.30 -17.53
N ASP A 54 9.98 10.50 -16.93
CA ASP A 54 10.92 9.64 -17.62
C ASP A 54 10.32 8.23 -17.83
N PRO A 55 9.94 7.85 -19.06
CA PRO A 55 9.33 6.55 -19.34
C PRO A 55 10.29 5.38 -19.17
N THR A 56 11.61 5.64 -19.12
CA THR A 56 12.66 4.64 -18.90
C THR A 56 13.00 4.44 -17.42
N SER A 57 12.42 5.28 -16.56
CA SER A 57 12.67 5.24 -15.14
C SER A 57 12.17 3.96 -14.48
N ASP A 58 13.03 3.38 -13.64
CA ASP A 58 12.85 2.06 -13.04
C ASP A 58 12.52 2.13 -11.54
N LEU A 59 11.40 2.78 -11.24
CA LEU A 59 11.00 3.08 -9.86
C LEU A 59 10.82 1.80 -9.00
N LEU A 60 10.35 0.69 -9.57
CA LEU A 60 10.14 -0.56 -8.83
C LEU A 60 11.45 -1.23 -8.38
N HIS A 61 12.60 -0.86 -8.95
CA HIS A 61 13.89 -1.30 -8.43
C HIS A 61 14.31 -0.51 -7.18
N GLU A 62 13.91 0.76 -7.08
CA GLU A 62 14.29 1.66 -5.98
C GLU A 62 13.35 1.57 -4.77
N VAL A 63 12.05 1.33 -4.99
CA VAL A 63 11.05 1.28 -3.92
C VAL A 63 10.34 -0.06 -3.89
N ARG A 64 9.86 -0.46 -2.71
CA ARG A 64 8.91 -1.55 -2.58
C ARG A 64 7.49 -1.00 -2.64
N LEU A 65 6.79 -1.30 -3.73
CA LEU A 65 5.36 -1.06 -3.82
C LEU A 65 4.60 -2.30 -3.33
N SER A 66 3.94 -2.17 -2.20
CA SER A 66 3.05 -3.19 -1.63
C SER A 66 1.60 -2.85 -1.90
N TYR A 67 0.74 -3.87 -2.03
CA TYR A 67 -0.68 -3.70 -2.29
C TYR A 67 -1.53 -4.77 -1.58
N TRP A 68 -2.80 -4.45 -1.37
CA TRP A 68 -3.78 -5.38 -0.82
C TRP A 68 -5.21 -4.95 -1.11
N VAL A 69 -6.12 -5.92 -1.06
CA VAL A 69 -7.55 -5.64 -1.13
C VAL A 69 -7.95 -4.80 0.09
N TYR A 70 -8.60 -3.67 -0.18
CA TYR A 70 -9.09 -2.72 0.81
C TYR A 70 -10.62 -2.60 0.68
N PRO A 71 -11.38 -3.48 1.36
CA PRO A 71 -12.84 -3.58 1.21
C PRO A 71 -13.58 -2.57 2.10
N TYR A 72 -12.97 -1.41 2.36
CA TYR A 72 -13.52 -0.40 3.27
C TYR A 72 -13.83 0.88 2.51
N ALA A 73 -14.89 1.55 2.96
CA ALA A 73 -15.22 2.87 2.45
C ALA A 73 -14.20 3.93 2.91
N GLY A 74 -14.17 5.04 2.18
CA GLY A 74 -13.29 6.16 2.44
C GLY A 74 -11.96 6.07 1.71
N ARG A 75 -11.38 7.24 1.48
CA ARG A 75 -10.03 7.40 0.95
C ARG A 75 -9.12 7.95 2.03
N THR A 76 -7.95 7.33 2.19
CA THR A 76 -6.87 7.80 3.07
C THR A 76 -5.60 7.94 2.26
N VAL A 77 -5.00 9.13 2.26
CA VAL A 77 -3.66 9.35 1.71
C VAL A 77 -2.76 9.87 2.80
N ILE A 78 -1.61 9.25 2.99
CA ILE A 78 -0.63 9.61 4.00
C ILE A 78 0.75 9.70 3.34
N ARG A 79 1.41 10.83 3.55
CA ARG A 79 2.78 11.09 3.10
C ARG A 79 3.70 11.24 4.31
N ASP A 80 4.99 11.00 4.09
CA ASP A 80 6.08 11.23 5.06
C ASP A 80 5.85 10.49 6.38
N PHE A 81 5.35 9.26 6.24
CA PHE A 81 5.08 8.33 7.34
C PHE A 81 6.25 7.37 7.47
N ALA A 82 6.90 7.34 8.62
CA ALA A 82 7.89 6.33 8.92
C ALA A 82 7.24 5.22 9.76
N LEU A 83 7.39 3.99 9.30
CA LEU A 83 7.01 2.80 10.04
C LEU A 83 8.27 2.07 10.48
N GLY A 84 8.36 1.73 11.76
CA GLY A 84 9.49 0.99 12.30
C GLY A 84 9.05 -0.16 13.20
N ASN A 85 9.94 -1.13 13.35
CA ASN A 85 9.77 -2.27 14.23
C ASN A 85 10.93 -2.28 15.25
N SER A 86 10.61 -1.93 16.50
CA SER A 86 11.59 -1.82 17.59
C SER A 86 12.30 -3.14 17.92
N ALA A 87 11.71 -4.30 17.60
CA ALA A 87 12.35 -5.59 17.87
C ALA A 87 13.45 -5.93 16.86
N THR A 88 13.30 -5.45 15.62
CA THR A 88 14.28 -5.70 14.54
C THR A 88 15.23 -4.53 14.32
N GLY A 89 14.86 -3.32 14.78
CA GLY A 89 15.56 -2.08 14.45
C GLY A 89 15.31 -1.58 13.03
N ASN A 90 14.53 -2.31 12.21
CA ASN A 90 14.23 -1.93 10.85
C ASN A 90 13.13 -0.88 10.79
N SER A 91 13.31 0.10 9.91
CA SER A 91 12.29 1.10 9.60
C SER A 91 12.29 1.45 8.12
N SER A 92 11.17 1.99 7.67
CA SER A 92 11.01 2.48 6.30
C SER A 92 10.20 3.77 6.32
N ALA A 93 10.70 4.76 5.58
CA ALA A 93 9.85 5.85 5.12
C ALA A 93 8.86 5.28 4.10
N MET A 94 7.60 5.64 4.23
CA MET A 94 6.51 5.10 3.44
C MET A 94 5.50 6.18 3.07
N TYR A 95 4.87 5.95 1.92
CA TYR A 95 3.66 6.63 1.51
C TYR A 95 2.52 5.62 1.41
N LEU A 96 1.34 6.06 1.82
CA LEU A 96 0.15 5.23 1.90
C LEU A 96 -0.98 5.84 1.10
N LEU A 97 -1.60 5.02 0.25
CA LEU A 97 -2.78 5.36 -0.53
C LEU A 97 -3.80 4.24 -0.36
N LYS A 98 -4.87 4.50 0.37
CA LYS A 98 -5.95 3.53 0.60
C LYS A 98 -7.24 4.06 0.02
N SER A 99 -7.85 3.30 -0.87
CA SER A 99 -9.15 3.58 -1.46
C SER A 99 -9.81 2.27 -1.83
N TYR A 100 -11.13 2.19 -1.77
CA TYR A 100 -11.81 1.02 -2.33
C TYR A 100 -11.49 0.90 -3.84
N PRO A 101 -11.17 -0.29 -4.37
CA PRO A 101 -11.07 -1.60 -3.70
C PRO A 101 -9.64 -2.02 -3.32
N VAL A 102 -8.60 -1.23 -3.60
CA VAL A 102 -7.19 -1.62 -3.41
C VAL A 102 -6.42 -0.51 -2.68
N ALA A 103 -5.63 -0.91 -1.69
CA ALA A 103 -4.71 -0.05 -0.99
C ALA A 103 -3.26 -0.35 -1.39
N PHE A 104 -2.42 0.68 -1.24
CA PHE A 104 -1.01 0.65 -1.59
C PHE A 104 -0.17 1.27 -0.48
N ALA A 105 1.02 0.69 -0.28
CA ALA A 105 2.08 1.26 0.54
C ALA A 105 3.39 1.24 -0.28
N MET A 106 3.97 2.41 -0.50
CA MET A 106 5.26 2.56 -1.17
C MET A 106 6.32 2.85 -0.12
N GLY A 107 7.30 1.96 0.03
CA GLY A 107 8.38 2.07 1.02
C GLY A 107 9.76 2.19 0.38
N TRP A 108 10.63 3.01 0.97
CA TRP A 108 12.02 3.22 0.51
C TRP A 108 13.03 2.22 1.09
N ASN A 109 12.57 1.28 1.92
CA ASN A 109 13.40 0.19 2.42
C ASN A 109 12.76 -1.14 1.99
N LYS A 110 13.36 -1.81 1.00
CA LYS A 110 12.87 -3.10 0.49
C LYS A 110 13.09 -4.26 1.46
N GLU A 111 13.91 -4.09 2.49
CA GLU A 111 14.11 -5.11 3.52
C GLU A 111 13.11 -4.97 4.67
N PHE A 112 12.32 -3.89 4.68
CA PHE A 112 11.28 -3.71 5.67
C PHE A 112 10.20 -4.78 5.52
N LEU A 113 9.88 -5.42 6.63
CA LEU A 113 8.81 -6.39 6.77
C LEU A 113 7.81 -5.86 7.77
N PHE A 114 6.52 -6.04 7.48
CA PHE A 114 5.46 -5.83 8.45
C PHE A 114 5.50 -6.93 9.52
N ASP A 115 4.61 -6.89 10.51
CA ASP A 115 4.58 -7.91 11.58
C ASP A 115 3.78 -9.16 11.18
N LYS A 116 2.64 -9.32 11.85
CA LYS A 116 1.65 -10.39 11.79
C LYS A 116 1.08 -10.65 10.40
N TRP A 117 1.21 -9.70 9.49
CA TRP A 117 0.61 -9.79 8.16
C TRP A 117 1.46 -9.06 7.13
N GLN A 118 1.70 -9.69 5.98
CA GLN A 118 2.48 -9.12 4.87
C GLN A 118 1.56 -8.86 3.67
N PRO A 119 1.57 -7.64 3.11
CA PRO A 119 0.93 -7.38 1.83
C PRO A 119 1.70 -8.05 0.69
N GLN A 120 0.99 -8.31 -0.41
CA GLN A 120 1.62 -8.64 -1.68
C GLN A 120 2.42 -7.43 -2.18
N ASN A 121 3.41 -7.64 -3.04
CA ASN A 121 4.24 -6.55 -3.57
C ASN A 121 4.57 -6.73 -5.06
N PHE A 122 5.10 -5.66 -5.65
CA PHE A 122 5.42 -5.57 -7.07
C PHE A 122 6.86 -5.95 -7.41
N ASP A 123 7.67 -6.45 -6.45
CA ASP A 123 9.10 -6.68 -6.68
C ASP A 123 9.36 -7.67 -7.83
N GLN A 124 8.52 -8.69 -7.97
CA GLN A 124 8.60 -9.66 -9.07
C GLN A 124 8.32 -9.06 -10.46
N TYR A 125 7.69 -7.88 -10.50
CA TYR A 125 7.32 -7.18 -11.74
C TYR A 125 8.27 -6.04 -12.09
N ALA A 126 9.37 -5.87 -11.36
CA ALA A 126 10.28 -4.75 -11.56
C ALA A 126 10.91 -4.74 -12.97
N ASN A 127 11.14 -5.93 -13.56
CA ASN A 127 11.70 -6.09 -14.91
C ASN A 127 10.65 -6.09 -16.04
N VAL A 128 9.38 -5.88 -15.73
CA VAL A 128 8.29 -5.86 -16.72
C VAL A 128 8.31 -4.52 -17.48
N GLY A 129 8.10 -4.56 -18.80
CA GLY A 129 8.13 -3.38 -19.65
C GLY A 129 7.03 -2.35 -19.29
N PRO A 130 7.20 -1.07 -19.69
CA PRO A 130 6.29 0.00 -19.28
C PRO A 130 4.81 -0.14 -19.71
N THR A 131 4.58 -0.89 -20.79
CA THR A 131 3.25 -1.13 -21.38
C THR A 131 2.80 -2.58 -21.25
N ASP A 132 3.65 -3.45 -20.71
CA ASP A 132 3.33 -4.87 -20.59
C ASP A 132 2.31 -5.07 -19.48
N GLU A 133 1.33 -5.94 -19.75
CA GLU A 133 0.31 -6.31 -18.79
C GLU A 133 0.68 -7.61 -18.09
N VAL A 134 0.42 -7.66 -16.79
CA VAL A 134 0.55 -8.87 -15.97
C VAL A 134 -0.74 -9.10 -15.19
N ASP A 135 -0.97 -10.36 -14.83
CA ASP A 135 -2.03 -10.73 -13.90
C ASP A 135 -1.60 -10.43 -12.46
N LEU A 136 -2.24 -9.43 -11.85
CA LEU A 136 -2.03 -9.08 -10.45
C LEU A 136 -3.00 -9.90 -9.57
N PRO A 137 -2.50 -10.83 -8.74
CA PRO A 137 -3.36 -11.64 -7.86
C PRO A 137 -3.92 -10.80 -6.72
N LEU A 138 -5.22 -10.95 -6.44
CA LEU A 138 -5.93 -10.30 -5.35
C LEU A 138 -6.40 -11.37 -4.36
N ASP A 139 -5.78 -11.40 -3.19
CA ASP A 139 -6.16 -12.28 -2.09
C ASP A 139 -7.22 -11.61 -1.21
N PHE A 140 -8.32 -12.30 -0.94
CA PHE A 140 -9.43 -11.80 -0.12
C PHE A 140 -9.46 -12.39 1.30
N VAL A 141 -8.47 -13.19 1.68
CA VAL A 141 -8.40 -13.90 2.96
C VAL A 141 -7.39 -13.23 3.90
N GLY A 142 -7.75 -13.10 5.18
CA GLY A 142 -6.84 -12.59 6.21
C GLY A 142 -6.48 -11.12 6.04
N LEU A 143 -7.36 -10.34 5.39
CA LEU A 143 -7.15 -8.91 5.15
C LEU A 143 -6.98 -8.13 6.45
N PRO A 144 -6.11 -7.11 6.47
CA PRO A 144 -5.91 -6.30 7.66
C PRO A 144 -7.13 -5.39 7.90
N GLY A 145 -7.23 -4.86 9.12
CA GLY A 145 -8.27 -3.90 9.50
C GLY A 145 -8.15 -2.57 8.75
N GLN A 146 -9.23 -1.78 8.69
CA GLN A 146 -9.31 -0.51 7.97
C GLN A 146 -8.18 0.48 8.32
N LEU A 147 -7.75 0.52 9.58
CA LEU A 147 -6.74 1.47 10.09
C LEU A 147 -5.31 0.93 10.03
N TRP A 148 -5.09 -0.22 9.40
CA TRP A 148 -3.76 -0.76 9.18
C TRP A 148 -3.13 -0.10 7.92
N PRO A 149 -1.82 0.17 7.92
CA PRO A 149 -0.83 -0.03 8.98
C PRO A 149 -0.65 1.18 9.92
N GLU A 150 -1.46 2.23 9.78
CA GLU A 150 -1.31 3.47 10.57
C GLU A 150 -1.46 3.24 12.07
N HIS A 151 -2.39 2.37 12.45
CA HIS A 151 -2.60 1.99 13.82
C HIS A 151 -1.65 0.85 14.18
N VAL A 152 -0.44 1.23 14.55
CA VAL A 152 0.61 0.30 14.96
C VAL A 152 0.21 -0.45 16.24
N GLN A 153 0.60 -1.72 16.30
CA GLN A 153 0.39 -2.60 17.46
C GLN A 153 1.68 -3.33 17.80
N GLY A 154 1.83 -3.72 19.06
CA GLY A 154 2.99 -4.48 19.53
C GLY A 154 4.28 -3.66 19.46
N ASN A 155 5.30 -4.19 18.78
CA ASN A 155 6.63 -3.59 18.69
C ASN A 155 6.78 -2.57 17.55
N HIS A 156 5.68 -2.21 16.89
CA HIS A 156 5.71 -1.24 15.80
C HIS A 156 5.50 0.17 16.31
N TYR A 157 6.23 1.12 15.74
CA TYR A 157 6.01 2.53 15.95
C TYR A 157 5.78 3.22 14.61
N ALA A 158 4.90 4.22 14.64
CA ALA A 158 4.66 5.13 13.55
C ALA A 158 5.22 6.49 13.95
N ALA A 159 6.05 7.08 13.11
CA ALA A 159 6.48 8.45 13.23
C ALA A 159 6.02 9.24 12.02
N MET A 160 5.61 10.48 12.24
CA MET A 160 5.24 11.40 11.19
C MET A 160 6.26 12.54 11.17
N HIS A 161 6.65 12.97 9.97
CA HIS A 161 7.55 14.11 9.86
C HIS A 161 6.85 15.40 10.30
N ASP A 162 7.29 15.97 11.42
CA ASP A 162 6.68 17.11 12.14
C ASP A 162 6.34 18.30 11.23
N GLY A 163 7.21 18.61 10.27
CA GLY A 163 7.03 19.75 9.37
C GLY A 163 6.20 19.49 8.11
N GLY A 164 5.62 18.30 7.86
CA GLY A 164 5.10 17.97 6.52
C GLY A 164 4.18 16.78 6.36
N ALA A 165 3.83 16.05 7.42
CA ALA A 165 2.91 14.93 7.31
C ALA A 165 1.47 15.39 7.02
N PHE A 166 0.88 14.84 5.96
CA PHE A 166 -0.51 15.11 5.58
C PHE A 166 -1.32 13.84 5.62
N ILE A 167 -2.51 13.93 6.24
CA ILE A 167 -3.52 12.88 6.18
C ILE A 167 -4.73 13.47 5.48
N ALA A 168 -4.93 13.08 4.22
CA ALA A 168 -6.16 13.39 3.51
C ALA A 168 -7.17 12.28 3.77
N ARG A 169 -8.32 12.60 4.38
CA ARG A 169 -9.45 11.70 4.54
C ARG A 169 -10.69 12.28 3.86
N GLU A 170 -11.50 11.42 3.27
CA GLU A 170 -12.82 11.81 2.79
C GLU A 170 -13.62 12.46 3.93
N ARG A 171 -14.24 13.62 3.64
CA ARG A 171 -15.07 14.33 4.61
C ARG A 171 -16.41 13.62 4.70
N ASP A 172 -16.79 13.19 5.90
CA ASP A 172 -18.12 12.62 6.15
C ASP A 172 -19.20 13.63 5.71
N PRO A 173 -20.00 13.31 4.68
CA PRO A 173 -21.00 14.24 4.15
C PRO A 173 -22.05 14.62 5.20
N ARG A 174 -22.31 13.76 6.20
CA ARG A 174 -23.26 14.03 7.30
C ARG A 174 -22.72 15.07 8.28
N LYS A 175 -21.40 15.18 8.43
CA LYS A 175 -20.74 16.23 9.23
C LYS A 175 -20.55 17.52 8.45
N ALA A 176 -20.60 17.48 7.11
CA ALA A 176 -20.46 18.66 6.27
C ALA A 176 -21.70 19.56 6.26
N LEU A 177 -22.90 18.97 6.39
CA LEU A 177 -24.20 19.64 6.36
C LEU A 177 -24.65 20.22 7.73
N ARG A 178 -23.82 20.10 8.77
CA ARG A 178 -24.09 20.61 10.13
C ARG A 178 -23.38 21.94 10.44
N LYS A 179 -22.92 22.67 9.42
CA LYS A 179 -22.30 23.99 9.56
C LYS A 179 -23.14 25.06 8.92
#